data_AF-A0A2T1D094-F1
#
_entry.id   AF-A0A2T1D094-F1
#
_cell.length_a   1.000
_cell.length_b   1.000
_cell.length_c   1.000
_cell.angle_alpha   90.00
_cell.angle_beta   90.00
_cell.angle_gamma   90.00
#
_symmetry.space_group_name_H-M   'P 1'
#
loop_
_entity.id
_entity.type
_entity.pdbx_description
1 polymer ?
#
loop_
_entity_poly.entity_id
_entity_poly.type
_entity_poly.pdbx_seq_one_letter_code
_entity_poly.pdbx_strand_id
1 'polypeptide(L)'
;VSDFFVVSAVTMLVSGLGVWLTGAPNSVHIGASGLIFGYFGFLLLRGLFERSFTSLLISLIVGFFYGSLIWGVLPSQPGVSWQAHFFGFAGGVLAAQLLGKQKREVKN
;
A
#
# COMPACT_ATOMS: atom_id res chain seq x y z
N VAL A 1 11.95 1.09 -12.35
CA VAL A 1 11.01 2.20 -12.65
C VAL A 1 9.60 1.68 -12.95
N SER A 2 9.44 0.56 -13.67
CA SER A 2 8.12 -0.08 -13.92
C SER A 2 7.32 -0.35 -12.64
N ASP A 3 7.94 -0.94 -11.62
CA ASP A 3 7.27 -1.28 -10.35
C ASP A 3 6.63 -0.06 -9.70
N PHE A 4 7.29 1.10 -9.74
CA PHE A 4 6.77 2.34 -9.16
C PHE A 4 5.42 2.72 -9.78
N PHE A 5 5.32 2.71 -11.11
CA PHE A 5 4.08 3.06 -11.80
C PHE A 5 2.97 2.04 -11.57
N VAL A 6 3.32 0.74 -11.56
CA VAL A 6 2.35 -0.32 -11.28
C VAL A 6 1.80 -0.18 -9.86
N VAL A 7 2.66 -0.02 -8.87
CA VAL A 7 2.25 0.15 -7.47
C VAL A 7 1.39 1.41 -7.33
N SER A 8 1.82 2.54 -7.91
CA SER A 8 1.06 3.79 -7.90
C SER A 8 -0.34 3.61 -8.49
N ALA A 9 -0.45 3.02 -9.68
CA ALA A 9 -1.71 2.83 -10.37
C ALA A 9 -2.66 1.89 -9.61
N VAL A 10 -2.16 0.75 -9.15
CA VAL A 10 -2.95 -0.21 -8.34
C VAL A 10 -3.42 0.45 -7.06
N THR A 11 -2.54 1.15 -6.34
CA THR A 11 -2.90 1.85 -5.11
C THR A 11 -3.91 2.97 -5.36
N MET A 12 -3.75 3.78 -6.41
CA MET A 12 -4.72 4.83 -6.75
C MET A 12 -6.10 4.26 -7.04
N LEU A 13 -6.18 3.18 -7.81
CA LEU A 13 -7.45 2.53 -8.14
C LEU A 13 -8.10 1.91 -6.90
N VAL A 14 -7.35 1.12 -6.12
CA VAL A 14 -7.90 0.44 -4.93
C VAL A 14 -8.27 1.46 -3.85
N SER A 15 -7.41 2.44 -3.56
CA SER A 15 -7.68 3.50 -2.58
C SER A 15 -8.86 4.36 -3.02
N GLY A 16 -8.87 4.83 -4.28
CA GLY A 16 -9.93 5.66 -4.83
C GLY A 16 -11.29 4.97 -4.84
N LEU A 17 -11.36 3.72 -5.31
CA LEU A 17 -12.60 2.94 -5.29
C LEU A 17 -13.05 2.64 -3.87
N GLY A 18 -12.14 2.26 -2.98
CA GLY A 18 -12.45 2.00 -1.58
C GLY A 18 -13.05 3.22 -0.88
N VAL A 19 -12.42 4.39 -1.07
CA VAL A 19 -12.94 5.68 -0.56
C VAL A 19 -14.28 6.04 -1.20
N TRP A 20 -14.44 5.88 -2.51
CA TRP A 20 -15.69 6.21 -3.19
C TRP A 20 -16.87 5.37 -2.70
N LEU A 21 -16.64 4.08 -2.39
CA LEU A 21 -17.67 3.16 -1.94
C LEU A 21 -17.98 3.24 -0.43
N THR A 22 -17.03 3.69 0.39
CA THR A 22 -17.12 3.62 1.87
C THR A 22 -16.97 4.97 2.57
N GLY A 23 -16.68 6.03 1.82
CA GLY A 23 -16.65 7.40 2.32
C GLY A 23 -18.03 7.84 2.81
N ALA A 24 -18.03 8.81 3.73
CA ALA A 24 -19.29 9.36 4.22
C ALA A 24 -20.02 10.11 3.09
N PRO A 25 -21.37 10.11 3.08
CA PRO A 25 -22.10 10.95 2.13
C PRO A 25 -21.69 12.42 2.26
N ASN A 26 -21.60 13.12 1.13
CA ASN A 26 -21.22 14.55 1.07
C ASN A 26 -19.85 14.88 1.68
N SER A 27 -18.92 13.91 1.77
CA SER A 27 -17.53 14.17 2.13
C SER A 27 -16.64 14.29 0.89
N VAL A 28 -15.55 15.05 1.03
CA VAL A 28 -14.50 15.17 0.02
C VAL A 28 -13.22 14.61 0.60
N HIS A 29 -12.62 13.68 -0.13
CA HIS A 29 -11.37 13.02 0.24
C HIS A 29 -10.28 13.40 -0.77
N ILE A 30 -9.27 14.15 -0.33
CA ILE A 30 -8.17 14.63 -1.18
C ILE A 30 -6.86 14.40 -0.44
N GLY A 31 -5.86 13.84 -1.13
CA GLY A 31 -4.50 13.75 -0.61
C GLY A 31 -3.69 12.60 -1.20
N ALA A 32 -2.37 12.74 -1.14
CA ALA A 32 -1.43 11.69 -1.55
C ALA A 32 -1.21 10.62 -0.46
N SER A 33 -1.82 10.75 0.71
CA SER A 33 -1.57 9.82 1.82
C SER A 33 -2.01 8.38 1.51
N GLY A 34 -3.07 8.18 0.71
CA GLY A 34 -3.43 6.84 0.21
C GLY A 34 -2.30 6.18 -0.59
N LEU A 35 -1.56 6.96 -1.40
CA LEU A 35 -0.37 6.49 -2.11
C LEU A 35 0.77 6.13 -1.14
N ILE A 36 1.02 6.98 -0.14
CA ILE A 36 2.04 6.71 0.90
C ILE A 36 1.75 5.39 1.61
N PHE A 37 0.49 5.16 2.00
CA PHE A 37 0.08 3.90 2.62
C PHE A 37 0.21 2.70 1.68
N GLY A 38 -0.03 2.88 0.38
CA GLY A 38 0.23 1.83 -0.60
C GLY A 38 1.70 1.52 -0.79
N TYR A 39 2.59 2.52 -0.83
CA TYR A 39 4.03 2.25 -0.83
C TYR A 39 4.48 1.56 0.44
N PHE A 40 3.94 1.96 1.59
CA PHE A 40 4.20 1.30 2.87
C PHE A 40 3.77 -0.18 2.82
N GLY A 41 2.52 -0.48 2.44
CA GLY A 41 2.04 -1.85 2.31
C GLY A 41 2.81 -2.68 1.29
N PHE A 42 3.19 -2.07 0.16
CA PHE A 42 4.02 -2.70 -0.85
C PHE A 42 5.38 -3.09 -0.28
N LEU A 43 6.13 -2.13 0.27
CA LEU A 43 7.49 -2.36 0.77
C LEU A 43 7.50 -3.29 1.99
N LEU A 44 6.51 -3.20 2.86
CA LEU A 44 6.40 -4.04 4.05
C LEU A 44 6.21 -5.52 3.68
N LEU A 45 5.47 -5.83 2.61
CA LEU A 45 5.16 -7.21 2.22
C LEU A 45 5.96 -7.70 0.99
N ARG A 46 6.72 -6.83 0.32
CA ARG A 46 7.50 -7.17 -0.87
C ARG A 46 8.44 -8.35 -0.63
N GLY A 47 9.16 -8.38 0.49
CA GLY A 47 10.07 -9.46 0.83
C GLY A 47 9.40 -10.84 0.90
N LEU A 48 8.18 -10.89 1.45
CA LEU A 48 7.40 -12.13 1.60
C LEU A 48 6.94 -12.67 0.24
N PHE A 49 6.52 -11.79 -0.67
CA PHE A 49 6.06 -12.18 -2.00
C PHE A 49 7.19 -12.36 -3.02
N GLU A 50 8.27 -11.59 -2.98
CA GLU A 50 9.39 -11.76 -3.91
C GLU A 50 10.33 -12.92 -3.50
N ARG A 51 10.37 -13.31 -2.22
CA ARG A 51 11.31 -14.32 -1.67
C ARG A 51 12.78 -14.00 -1.97
N SER A 52 13.11 -12.71 -2.02
CA SER A 52 14.47 -12.21 -2.17
C SER A 52 14.99 -11.72 -0.82
N PHE A 53 16.23 -12.08 -0.47
CA PHE A 53 16.87 -11.64 0.78
C PHE A 53 16.94 -10.12 0.89
N THR A 54 17.31 -9.43 -0.20
CA THR A 54 17.36 -7.96 -0.24
C THR A 54 15.99 -7.35 0.01
N SER A 55 14.94 -7.90 -0.62
CA SER A 55 13.57 -7.39 -0.42
C SER A 55 13.08 -7.63 1.01
N LEU A 56 13.43 -8.78 1.62
CA LEU A 56 13.11 -9.07 3.01
C LEU A 56 13.79 -8.10 3.97
N LEU A 57 15.07 -7.80 3.75
CA LEU A 57 15.80 -6.82 4.56
C LEU A 57 15.17 -5.42 4.46
N ILE A 58 14.77 -4.99 3.26
CA ILE A 58 14.05 -3.72 3.07
C ILE A 58 12.72 -3.74 3.82
N SER A 59 11.94 -4.83 3.72
CA SER A 59 10.68 -4.97 4.46
C SER A 59 10.88 -4.85 5.98
N LEU A 60 11.95 -5.44 6.53
CA LEU A 60 12.28 -5.34 7.95
C LEU A 60 12.66 -3.91 8.36
N ILE A 61 13.50 -3.23 7.57
CA ILE A 61 13.89 -1.83 7.81
C ILE A 61 12.64 -0.94 7.79
N VAL A 62 11.79 -1.08 6.78
CA VAL A 62 10.55 -0.31 6.66
C VAL A 62 9.61 -0.61 7.83
N GLY A 63 9.44 -1.88 8.21
CA GLY A 63 8.64 -2.26 9.38
C GLY A 63 9.16 -1.68 10.69
N PHE A 64 10.48 -1.61 10.88
CA PHE A 64 11.09 -1.05 12.07
C PHE A 64 10.91 0.47 12.16
N PHE A 65 11.25 1.20 11.10
CA PHE A 65 11.23 2.68 11.12
C PHE A 65 9.84 3.28 10.88
N TYR A 66 9.00 2.61 10.10
CA TYR A 66 7.70 3.13 9.65
C TYR A 66 6.52 2.26 10.07
N GLY A 67 6.72 1.21 10.87
CA GLY A 67 5.65 0.31 11.31
C GLY A 67 4.50 1.02 12.02
N SER A 68 4.78 2.13 12.70
CA SER A 68 3.75 2.96 13.35
C SER A 68 2.73 3.56 12.39
N LEU A 69 3.03 3.68 11.09
CA LEU A 69 2.07 4.12 10.08
C LEU A 69 0.83 3.23 10.07
N ILE A 70 0.94 1.94 10.42
CA ILE A 70 -0.19 1.01 10.40
C ILE A 70 -1.39 1.52 11.22
N TRP A 71 -1.16 2.28 12.29
CA TRP A 71 -2.23 2.83 13.12
C TRP A 71 -3.07 3.90 12.41
N GLY A 72 -2.53 4.51 11.35
CA GLY A 72 -3.25 5.49 10.54
C GLY A 72 -4.34 4.88 9.65
N VAL A 73 -4.46 3.55 9.57
CA VAL A 73 -5.60 2.89 8.89
C VAL A 73 -6.86 2.84 9.75
N LEU A 74 -6.78 3.27 11.02
CA LEU A 74 -7.90 3.30 11.95
C LEU A 74 -8.58 4.69 11.99
N PRO A 75 -9.88 4.78 12.28
CA PRO A 75 -10.63 6.02 12.39
C PRO A 75 -10.32 6.79 13.69
N SER A 76 -9.05 7.11 13.95
CA SER A 76 -8.59 7.69 15.22
C SER A 76 -8.45 9.22 15.20
N GLN A 77 -8.37 9.83 14.03
CA GLN A 77 -8.16 11.28 13.86
C GLN A 77 -9.28 11.91 13.02
N PRO A 78 -10.09 12.83 13.57
CA PRO A 78 -11.08 13.59 12.81
C PRO A 78 -10.43 14.37 11.66
N GLY A 79 -11.11 14.42 10.52
CA GLY A 79 -10.62 15.10 9.31
C GLY A 79 -9.57 14.32 8.51
N VAL A 80 -9.07 13.19 9.01
CA VAL A 80 -8.16 12.30 8.29
C VAL A 80 -8.95 11.18 7.63
N SER A 81 -8.71 10.94 6.34
CA SER A 81 -9.33 9.82 5.62
C SER A 81 -8.62 8.50 5.92
N TRP A 82 -9.02 7.85 7.01
CA TRP A 82 -8.54 6.52 7.34
C TRP A 82 -8.89 5.48 6.25
N GLN A 83 -10.02 5.65 5.53
CA GLN A 83 -10.37 4.79 4.40
C GLN A 83 -9.30 4.86 3.29
N ALA A 84 -8.84 6.07 2.95
CA ALA A 84 -7.79 6.24 1.95
C ALA A 84 -6.50 5.52 2.37
N HIS A 85 -6.15 5.57 3.67
CA HIS A 85 -5.00 4.86 4.23
C HIS A 85 -5.17 3.34 4.19
N PHE A 86 -6.32 2.84 4.65
CA PHE A 86 -6.62 1.41 4.69
C PHE A 86 -6.63 0.80 3.29
N PHE A 87 -7.41 1.36 2.37
CA PHE A 87 -7.49 0.87 1.00
C PHE A 87 -6.22 1.15 0.21
N GLY A 88 -5.50 2.23 0.53
CA GLY A 88 -4.16 2.50 0.01
C GLY A 88 -3.19 1.38 0.36
N PHE A 89 -3.09 1.03 1.65
CA PHE A 89 -2.28 -0.08 2.15
C PHE A 89 -2.66 -1.40 1.48
N ALA A 90 -3.96 -1.72 1.40
CA ALA A 90 -4.44 -2.91 0.72
C ALA A 90 -4.03 -2.96 -0.76
N GLY A 91 -4.12 -1.84 -1.48
CA GLY A 91 -3.65 -1.73 -2.86
C GLY A 91 -2.13 -1.97 -2.99
N GLY A 92 -1.36 -1.47 -2.03
CA GLY A 92 0.08 -1.74 -1.92
C GLY A 92 0.41 -3.23 -1.74
N VAL A 93 -0.30 -3.90 -0.83
CA VAL A 93 -0.18 -5.34 -0.59
C VAL A 93 -0.52 -6.13 -1.84
N LEU A 94 -1.60 -5.77 -2.54
CA LEU A 94 -2.00 -6.38 -3.80
C LEU A 94 -0.90 -6.23 -4.86
N ALA A 95 -0.36 -5.03 -5.03
CA ALA A 95 0.74 -4.78 -5.96
C ALA A 95 2.00 -5.61 -5.61
N ALA A 96 2.31 -5.78 -4.32
CA ALA A 96 3.44 -6.60 -3.87
C ALA A 96 3.25 -8.07 -4.24
N GLN A 97 2.03 -8.58 -4.10
CA GLN A 97 1.67 -9.95 -4.50
C GLN A 97 1.78 -10.14 -6.02
N LEU A 98 1.20 -9.24 -6.82
CA LEU A 98 1.21 -9.32 -8.29
C LEU A 98 2.62 -9.30 -8.86
N LEU A 99 3.40 -8.27 -8.51
CA LEU A 99 4.77 -8.12 -8.99
C LEU A 99 5.71 -9.19 -8.39
N GLY A 100 5.40 -9.69 -7.20
CA GLY A 100 6.17 -10.77 -6.56
C GLY A 100 6.00 -12.11 -7.29
N LYS A 101 4.78 -12.43 -7.74
CA LYS A 101 4.51 -13.61 -8.58
C LYS A 101 5.24 -13.52 -9.93
N GLN A 102 5.13 -12.38 -10.61
CA GLN A 102 5.79 -12.17 -11.91
C GLN A 102 7.31 -12.39 -11.85
N LYS A 103 7.99 -11.85 -10.84
CA LYS A 103 9.44 -12.05 -10.67
C LYS A 103 9.83 -13.50 -10.42
N ARG A 104 8.96 -14.28 -9.78
CA ARG A 104 9.21 -15.72 -9.55
C ARG A 104 9.08 -16.51 -10.84
N GLU A 105 8.05 -16.23 -11.64
CA GLU A 105 7.84 -16.88 -12.94
C GLU A 105 9.00 -16.65 -13.90
N VAL A 106 9.59 -15.44 -13.91
CA VAL A 106 10.76 -15.12 -14.73
C VAL A 106 12.04 -15.86 -14.29
N LYS A 107 12.13 -16.26 -13.01
CA LYS A 107 13.33 -16.90 -12.43
C LYS A 107 13.34 -18.43 -12.59
N ASN A 108 12.19 -19.05 -12.84
CA ASN A 108 12.04 -20.50 -13.04
C ASN A 108 12.11 -20.85 -14.53
#